data_AF-A0A7U9XHQ7-F1
#
_entry.id   AF-A0A7U9XHQ7-F1
#
_cell.length_a   1.000
_cell.length_b   1.000
_cell.length_c   1.000
_cell.angle_alpha   90.00
_cell.angle_beta   90.00
_cell.angle_gamma   90.00
#
_symmetry.space_group_name_H-M   'P 1'
#
loop_
_entity.id
_entity.type
_entity.pdbx_description
1 polymer ?
#
loop_
_entity_poly.entity_id
_entity_poly.type
_entity_poly.pdbx_seq_one_letter_code
_entity_poly.pdbx_strand_id
1 'polypeptide(L)'
;MFSEGDVAYTPEDFRFTYKPGIVYAFQMKPPAAKTLTLKSFPTYKGGYCIKNVSTLGTNLAENFSCDREGLHISLKNTGKPELPLCYKIELE
;
A
#
# COMPACT_ATOMS: atom_id res chain seq x y z
N MET A 1 12.53 -26.33 12.84
CA MET A 1 11.46 -25.32 12.76
C MET A 1 12.08 -24.11 12.08
N PHE A 2 11.71 -23.82 10.83
CA PHE A 2 12.21 -22.62 10.16
C PHE A 2 11.41 -21.44 10.71
N SER A 3 12.01 -20.65 11.59
CA SER A 3 11.57 -19.26 11.84
C SER A 3 12.57 -18.34 11.16
N GLU A 4 12.11 -17.28 10.51
CA GLU A 4 12.98 -16.30 9.86
C GLU A 4 13.77 -15.42 10.87
N GLY A 5 13.85 -15.81 12.14
CA GLY A 5 14.30 -14.92 13.21
C GLY A 5 13.38 -13.71 13.39
N ASP A 6 13.78 -12.77 14.25
CA ASP A 6 13.10 -11.49 14.37
C ASP A 6 13.47 -10.59 13.19
N VAL A 7 12.60 -10.52 12.17
CA VAL A 7 12.76 -9.60 11.04
C VAL A 7 12.17 -8.24 11.40
N ALA A 8 13.03 -7.23 11.51
CA ALA A 8 12.60 -5.86 11.75
C ALA A 8 12.10 -5.22 10.45
N TYR A 9 10.78 -5.12 10.29
CA TYR A 9 10.17 -4.45 9.14
C TYR A 9 10.31 -2.93 9.18
N THR A 10 10.38 -2.33 8.01
CA THR A 10 10.41 -0.89 7.73
C THR A 10 9.09 -0.45 7.06
N PRO A 11 8.72 0.84 7.11
CA PRO A 11 7.55 1.35 6.39
C PRO A 11 7.58 1.12 4.88
N GLU A 12 8.76 0.86 4.31
CA GLU A 12 9.00 0.57 2.91
C GLU A 12 8.80 -0.92 2.57
N ASP A 13 8.64 -1.80 3.57
CA ASP A 13 8.42 -3.22 3.36
C ASP A 13 6.95 -3.52 3.04
N PHE A 14 6.74 -3.94 1.79
CA PHE A 14 5.44 -4.39 1.32
C PHE A 14 5.47 -5.88 0.94
N ARG A 15 4.33 -6.54 1.13
CA ARG A 15 4.02 -7.84 0.53
C ARG A 15 2.81 -7.67 -0.37
N PHE A 16 2.83 -8.33 -1.52
CA PHE A 16 1.77 -8.21 -2.51
C PHE A 16 1.09 -9.55 -2.74
N THR A 17 -0.23 -9.53 -2.87
CA THR A 17 -1.02 -10.62 -3.45
C THR A 17 -1.99 -10.04 -4.46
N TYR A 18 -2.58 -10.86 -5.31
CA TYR A 18 -3.47 -10.37 -6.36
C TYR A 18 -4.60 -11.34 -6.66
N LYS A 19 -5.66 -10.79 -7.25
CA LYS A 19 -6.68 -11.51 -8.01
C LYS A 19 -7.02 -10.68 -9.25
N PRO A 20 -7.75 -11.21 -10.25
CA PRO A 20 -8.10 -10.43 -11.44
C PRO A 20 -8.71 -9.07 -11.08
N GLY A 21 -8.12 -7.99 -11.63
CA GLY A 21 -8.54 -6.60 -11.40
C GLY A 21 -8.18 -5.99 -10.05
N ILE A 22 -7.55 -6.72 -9.12
CA ILE A 22 -7.23 -6.21 -7.77
C ILE A 22 -5.85 -6.66 -7.31
N VAL A 23 -5.02 -5.69 -6.87
CA VAL A 23 -3.78 -5.94 -6.14
C VAL A 23 -3.96 -5.57 -4.68
N TYR A 24 -3.48 -6.43 -3.79
CA TYR A 24 -3.43 -6.16 -2.35
C TYR A 24 -1.98 -5.87 -1.97
N ALA A 25 -1.74 -4.72 -1.34
CA ALA A 25 -0.45 -4.34 -0.81
C ALA A 25 -0.51 -4.30 0.72
N PHE A 26 0.22 -5.17 1.38
CA PHE A 26 0.35 -5.25 2.82
C PHE A 26 1.60 -4.49 3.24
N GLN A 27 1.42 -3.37 3.93
CA GLN A 27 2.53 -2.63 4.53
C GLN A 27 2.87 -3.26 5.87
N MET A 28 4.02 -3.92 5.95
CA MET A 28 4.38 -4.74 7.11
C MET A 28 4.58 -3.90 8.38
N LYS A 29 4.98 -2.63 8.21
CA LYS A 29 5.03 -1.64 9.27
C LYS A 29 4.30 -0.37 8.83
N PRO A 30 3.18 -0.01 9.47
CA PRO A 30 2.42 1.17 9.09
C PRO A 30 3.27 2.45 9.07
N PRO A 31 2.95 3.41 8.20
CA PRO A 31 3.73 4.62 8.06
C PRO A 31 3.47 5.54 9.25
N ALA A 32 4.52 6.20 9.73
CA ALA A 32 4.33 7.30 10.68
C ALA A 32 3.77 8.57 9.99
N ALA A 33 3.96 8.66 8.67
CA ALA A 33 3.48 9.75 7.84
C ALA A 33 2.05 9.51 7.35
N LYS A 34 1.35 10.61 7.01
CA LYS A 34 0.01 10.58 6.41
C LYS A 34 0.02 10.23 4.93
N THR A 35 1.19 10.08 4.34
CA THR A 35 1.36 9.78 2.92
C THR A 35 2.36 8.66 2.76
N LEU A 36 2.16 7.85 1.73
CA LEU A 36 3.10 6.82 1.32
C LEU A 36 3.12 6.70 -0.20
N THR A 37 4.22 6.17 -0.73
CA THR A 37 4.40 5.95 -2.16
C THR A 37 4.69 4.48 -2.43
N LEU A 38 3.81 3.83 -3.19
CA LEU A 38 4.03 2.50 -3.74
C LEU A 38 4.77 2.61 -5.08
N LYS A 39 6.10 2.51 -5.01
CA LYS A 39 7.00 2.62 -6.18
C LYS A 39 6.79 1.54 -7.26
N SER A 40 6.07 0.47 -6.93
CA SER A 40 5.74 -0.62 -7.86
C SER A 40 4.69 -0.24 -8.92
N PHE A 41 4.06 0.94 -8.80
CA PHE A 41 3.00 1.42 -9.69
C PHE A 41 3.35 2.72 -10.44
N PRO A 42 4.47 2.81 -11.18
CA PRO A 42 4.80 4.03 -11.91
C PRO A 42 4.03 4.13 -13.24
N THR A 43 3.71 5.36 -13.65
CA THR A 43 2.92 5.65 -14.87
C THR A 43 3.66 5.39 -16.20
N TYR A 44 4.99 5.34 -16.22
CA TYR A 44 5.78 5.29 -17.46
C TYR A 44 5.87 3.91 -18.14
N LYS A 45 5.40 2.82 -17.50
CA LYS A 45 5.41 1.45 -18.08
C LYS A 45 4.05 1.05 -18.68
N GLY A 46 3.36 1.97 -19.36
CA GLY A 46 1.97 1.77 -19.79
C GLY A 46 1.02 1.72 -18.59
N GLY A 47 1.20 2.69 -17.67
CA GLY A 47 0.71 2.71 -16.29
C GLY A 47 -0.61 1.99 -16.04
N TYR A 48 -0.66 1.27 -14.92
CA TYR A 48 -1.90 0.68 -14.44
C TYR A 48 -2.97 1.77 -14.32
N CYS A 49 -4.08 1.61 -15.02
CA CYS A 49 -5.26 2.42 -14.77
C CYS A 49 -5.81 2.02 -13.39
N ILE A 50 -5.44 2.79 -12.36
CA ILE A 50 -5.91 2.55 -11.00
C ILE A 50 -7.26 3.22 -10.86
N LYS A 51 -8.30 2.39 -10.77
CA LYS A 51 -9.68 2.80 -10.61
C LYS A 51 -9.97 3.31 -9.21
N ASN A 52 -9.43 2.63 -8.19
CA ASN A 52 -9.71 2.96 -6.80
C ASN A 52 -8.61 2.44 -5.86
N VAL A 53 -8.44 3.11 -4.72
CA VAL A 53 -7.58 2.65 -3.62
C VAL A 53 -8.34 2.78 -2.31
N SER A 54 -8.35 1.70 -1.53
CA SER A 54 -8.98 1.68 -0.20
C SER A 54 -8.13 0.87 0.79
N THR A 55 -8.27 1.13 2.08
CA THR A 55 -7.70 0.27 3.13
C THR A 55 -8.74 -0.72 3.63
N LEU A 56 -8.37 -2.00 3.73
CA LEU A 56 -9.24 -3.01 4.31
C LEU A 56 -9.31 -2.86 5.84
N GLY A 57 -10.52 -2.91 6.39
CA GLY A 57 -10.79 -2.93 7.83
C GLY A 57 -10.72 -1.56 8.54
N THR A 58 -9.98 -0.58 8.02
CA THR A 58 -9.69 0.66 8.76
C THR A 58 -10.16 1.96 8.07
N ASN A 59 -10.61 1.90 6.81
CA ASN A 59 -11.10 3.06 6.02
C ASN A 59 -10.24 4.35 6.13
N LEU A 60 -8.93 4.16 6.15
CA LEU A 60 -7.90 5.20 6.30
C LEU A 60 -7.49 5.85 4.99
N ALA A 61 -7.46 5.11 3.88
CA ALA A 61 -7.17 5.72 2.59
C ALA A 61 -8.20 6.81 2.28
N GLU A 62 -7.71 8.00 1.98
CA GLU A 62 -8.52 9.18 1.72
C GLU A 62 -8.48 9.57 0.25
N ASN A 63 -7.26 9.68 -0.30
CA ASN A 63 -7.02 10.08 -1.69
C ASN A 63 -5.84 9.31 -2.26
N PHE A 64 -5.77 9.23 -3.60
CA PHE A 64 -4.62 8.69 -4.29
C PHE A 64 -4.32 9.44 -5.59
N SER A 65 -3.06 9.40 -6.01
CA SER A 65 -2.61 9.89 -7.32
C SER A 65 -1.49 9.00 -7.83
N CYS A 66 -1.28 8.97 -9.15
CA CYS A 66 -0.19 8.23 -9.76
C CYS A 66 0.68 9.18 -10.57
N ASP A 67 1.99 9.03 -10.46
CA ASP A 67 2.96 9.73 -11.29
C ASP A 67 4.12 8.82 -11.71
N ARG A 68 5.27 9.39 -12.07
CA ARG A 68 6.43 8.61 -12.52
C ARG A 68 7.14 7.89 -11.38
N GLU A 69 6.97 8.34 -10.13
CA GLU A 69 7.57 7.75 -8.93
C GLU A 69 6.73 6.59 -8.39
N GLY A 70 5.41 6.62 -8.58
CA GLY A 70 4.53 5.51 -8.22
C GLY A 70 3.10 5.91 -7.94
N LEU A 71 2.41 5.08 -7.15
CA LEU A 71 1.10 5.36 -6.57
C LEU A 71 1.28 6.04 -5.20
N HIS A 72 0.83 7.28 -5.08
CA HIS A 72 0.77 8.02 -3.82
C HIS A 72 -0.58 7.81 -3.16
N ILE A 73 -0.57 7.50 -1.87
CA ILE A 73 -1.79 7.30 -1.07
C ILE A 73 -1.74 8.23 0.13
N SER A 74 -2.78 9.02 0.31
CA SER A 74 -3.01 9.86 1.50
C SER A 74 -3.91 9.13 2.49
N LEU A 75 -3.56 9.20 3.77
CA LEU A 75 -4.26 8.54 4.87
C LEU A 75 -4.88 9.57 5.82
N LYS A 76 -6.05 9.23 6.34
CA LYS A 76 -6.67 9.92 7.49
C LYS A 76 -5.76 9.81 8.71
N ASN A 77 -5.80 10.84 9.56
CA ASN A 77 -5.04 10.84 10.81
C ASN A 77 -5.72 9.93 11.85
N THR A 78 -5.19 8.73 12.05
CA THR A 78 -5.81 7.73 12.94
C THR A 78 -4.86 7.09 13.94
N GLY A 79 -3.73 7.74 14.24
CA GLY A 79 -2.71 7.20 15.15
C GLY A 79 -1.76 6.21 14.46
N LYS A 80 -0.98 5.46 15.26
CA LYS A 80 -0.04 4.44 14.78
C LYS A 80 -0.69 3.05 14.92
N PRO A 81 -1.13 2.41 13.82
CA PRO A 81 -1.60 1.03 13.89
C PRO A 81 -0.44 0.10 14.29
N GLU A 82 -0.72 -0.87 15.15
CA GLU A 82 0.27 -1.86 15.59
C GLU A 82 0.39 -3.06 14.63
N LEU A 83 -0.58 -3.21 13.72
CA LEU A 83 -0.67 -4.29 12.75
C LEU A 83 -0.47 -3.80 11.32
N PRO A 84 -0.04 -4.68 10.39
CA PRO A 84 0.07 -4.34 8.98
C PRO A 84 -1.20 -3.73 8.39
N LEU A 85 -1.03 -2.72 7.54
CA LEU A 85 -2.14 -2.12 6.79
C LEU A 85 -2.24 -2.77 5.41
N CYS A 86 -3.45 -3.15 5.01
CA CYS A 86 -3.71 -3.67 3.67
C CYS A 86 -4.39 -2.64 2.80
N TYR A 87 -3.76 -2.29 1.68
CA TYR A 87 -4.30 -1.47 0.62
C TYR A 87 -4.88 -2.36 -0.48
N LYS A 88 -6.16 -2.21 -0.77
CA LYS A 88 -6.83 -2.80 -1.93
C LYS A 88 -6.74 -1.79 -3.08
N ILE A 89 -6.02 -2.14 -4.12
CA ILE A 89 -5.79 -1.34 -5.33
C ILE A 89 -6.59 -1.98 -6.46
N GLU A 90 -7.61 -1.29 -6.93
CA GLU A 90 -8.49 -1.75 -8.00
C GLU A 90 -7.97 -1.21 -9.33
N LEU A 91 -7.82 -2.11 -10.29
CA LEU A 91 -7.36 -1.82 -11.65
C LEU A 91 -8.57 -1.75 -12.58
N GLU A 92 -8.47 -1.00 -13.68
CA GLU A 92 -9.43 -1.06 -14.80
C GLU A 92 -9.31 -2.34 -15.63
#